data_AF-A0A0W0XTV2-F1
#
_entry.id   AF-A0A0W0XTV2-F1
#
_cell.length_a   1.000
_cell.length_b   1.000
_cell.length_c   1.000
_cell.angle_alpha   90.00
_cell.angle_beta   90.00
_cell.angle_gamma   90.00
#
_symmetry.space_group_name_H-M   'P 1'
#
loop_
_entity.id
_entity.type
_entity.pdbx_description
1 polymer ?
#
loop_
_entity_poly.entity_id
_entity_poly.type
_entity_poly.pdbx_seq_one_letter_code
_entity_poly.pdbx_strand_id
1 'polypeptide(L)'
;MGFLIEATDGDGDSITLNNQFIILIADDTPFVVLSTDIPEPIQFSDSVLNVTLSTSLADSFIGQGGADGLSSLEYQLQLNNTVSGLTDSLTGLPIILSVNSAGEIVGYAGGNLVLVFTIHANADLSFTQLRPIVHPDNSLPNDVINFPPGIVAVVAIGTDGDGDQSSSFLDIASLISIQDAGPSLLVTDPGADVLSVNEANLAVNSSIGLNTVFSSNVGPDGGSVDYQFELASNDSGLIDSLSGLPVLLSINAQGNVEGRAGGLLVFTLSVDANAI
;
A
#
# COMPACT_ATOMS: atom_id res chain seq x y z
N MET A 1 24.09 -49.19 37.36
CA MET A 1 22.84 -49.30 38.13
C MET A 1 23.21 -49.19 39.60
N GLY A 2 23.28 -47.97 40.15
CA GLY A 2 23.70 -47.73 41.54
C GLY A 2 22.55 -47.12 42.33
N PHE A 3 22.24 -47.71 43.48
CA PHE A 3 21.42 -47.08 44.53
C PHE A 3 22.36 -46.82 45.70
N LEU A 4 22.46 -45.57 46.19
CA LEU A 4 23.51 -45.17 47.15
C LEU A 4 22.96 -44.35 48.32
N ILE A 5 21.82 -44.74 48.89
CA ILE A 5 21.48 -44.26 50.23
C ILE A 5 21.14 -45.47 51.09
N GLU A 6 22.14 -45.85 51.88
CA GLU A 6 22.05 -46.82 52.97
C GLU A 6 22.24 -46.02 54.27
N ALA A 7 21.32 -46.18 55.22
CA ALA A 7 21.50 -45.68 56.57
C ALA A 7 21.81 -46.88 57.46
N THR A 8 22.96 -46.82 58.14
CA THR A 8 23.39 -47.83 59.12
C THR A 8 23.49 -47.16 60.47
N ASP A 9 22.91 -47.77 61.51
CA ASP A 9 23.02 -47.23 62.87
C ASP A 9 24.28 -47.76 63.61
N GLY A 10 24.35 -47.48 64.91
CA GLY A 10 25.55 -47.71 65.72
C GLY A 10 25.85 -49.18 66.06
N ASP A 11 24.93 -50.11 65.81
CA ASP A 11 25.15 -51.54 66.03
C ASP A 11 25.20 -52.36 64.74
N GLY A 12 24.93 -51.73 63.59
CA GLY A 12 25.21 -52.26 62.26
C GLY A 12 23.97 -52.68 61.47
N ASP A 13 22.78 -52.41 61.97
CA ASP A 13 21.55 -52.60 61.21
C ASP A 13 21.45 -51.54 60.11
N SER A 14 21.09 -51.95 58.89
CA SER A 14 20.95 -51.04 57.75
C SER A 14 19.61 -51.13 57.04
N ILE A 15 19.18 -49.99 56.50
CA ILE A 15 18.02 -49.87 55.61
C ILE A 15 18.46 -49.26 54.29
N THR A 16 18.00 -49.85 53.19
CA THR A 16 18.22 -49.35 51.83
C THR A 16 16.92 -48.81 51.26
N LEU A 17 16.99 -47.64 50.61
CA LEU A 17 15.82 -46.94 50.08
C LEU A 17 15.26 -47.56 48.78
N ASN A 18 15.40 -48.86 48.51
CA ASN A 18 14.81 -49.67 47.41
C ASN A 18 14.02 -48.89 46.33
N ASN A 19 14.69 -48.10 45.48
CA ASN A 19 14.08 -47.27 44.42
C ASN A 19 13.06 -46.20 44.86
N GLN A 20 12.91 -45.92 46.15
CA GLN A 20 12.06 -44.85 46.70
C GLN A 20 12.65 -43.45 46.53
N PHE A 21 13.95 -43.35 46.21
CA PHE A 21 14.61 -42.10 45.85
C PHE A 21 14.83 -42.06 44.34
N ILE A 22 14.03 -41.25 43.65
CA ILE A 22 14.10 -41.01 42.21
C ILE A 22 14.59 -39.58 41.99
N ILE A 23 15.69 -39.40 41.28
CA ILE A 23 16.08 -38.10 40.73
C ILE A 23 15.52 -38.04 39.31
N LEU A 24 14.65 -37.06 39.06
CA LEU A 24 14.22 -36.70 37.71
C LEU A 24 15.06 -35.50 37.26
N ILE A 25 15.79 -35.66 36.16
CA ILE A 25 16.39 -34.54 35.43
C ILE A 25 15.46 -34.34 34.24
N ALA A 26 14.78 -33.20 34.20
CA ALA A 26 13.99 -32.78 33.06
C ALA A 26 14.91 -32.01 32.10
N ASP A 27 14.71 -32.24 30.80
CA ASP A 27 15.23 -31.34 29.78
C ASP A 27 14.63 -29.95 29.95
N ASP A 28 15.43 -28.96 29.61
CA ASP A 28 14.91 -27.65 29.30
C ASP A 28 14.32 -27.60 27.90
N THR A 29 13.66 -26.50 27.59
CA THR A 29 13.03 -26.28 26.28
C THR A 29 13.43 -24.89 25.80
N PRO A 30 13.55 -24.66 24.50
CA PRO A 30 13.89 -23.35 23.99
C PRO A 30 12.71 -22.40 24.19
N PHE A 31 12.97 -21.10 24.08
CA PHE A 31 11.90 -20.12 23.97
C PHE A 31 12.19 -19.12 22.86
N VAL A 32 11.11 -18.64 22.25
CA VAL A 32 11.12 -17.53 21.30
C VAL A 32 10.10 -16.52 21.76
N VAL A 33 10.48 -15.25 21.84
CA VAL A 33 9.59 -14.14 22.20
C VAL A 33 9.78 -12.97 21.25
N LEU A 34 8.75 -12.14 21.15
CA LEU A 34 8.86 -10.84 20.50
C LEU A 34 9.73 -9.89 21.33
N SER A 35 10.62 -9.20 20.63
CA SER A 35 11.37 -8.07 21.16
C SER A 35 10.48 -6.83 21.27
N THR A 36 10.94 -5.83 22.02
CA THR A 36 10.36 -4.48 21.97
C THR A 36 10.86 -3.68 20.76
N ASP A 37 11.88 -4.18 20.05
CA ASP A 37 12.46 -3.58 18.86
C ASP A 37 11.74 -4.08 17.59
N ILE A 38 10.53 -3.57 17.40
CA ILE A 38 9.75 -3.79 16.17
C ILE A 38 10.00 -2.58 15.27
N PRO A 39 10.39 -2.77 14.00
CA PRO A 39 10.65 -1.66 13.11
C PRO A 39 9.37 -0.87 12.84
N GLU A 40 9.54 0.39 12.46
CA GLU A 40 8.45 1.23 11.98
C GLU A 40 7.79 0.61 10.73
N PRO A 41 6.48 0.84 10.52
CA PRO A 41 5.79 0.32 9.36
C PRO A 41 6.43 0.82 8.06
N ILE A 42 6.63 -0.08 7.11
CA ILE A 42 6.96 0.27 5.74
C ILE A 42 5.74 0.95 5.11
N GLN A 43 5.96 2.17 4.63
CA GLN A 43 4.99 2.92 3.84
C GLN A 43 5.27 2.67 2.35
N PHE A 44 4.33 2.01 1.67
CA PHE A 44 4.38 1.80 0.23
C PHE A 44 3.53 2.86 -0.45
N SER A 45 4.10 3.70 -1.29
CA SER A 45 3.28 4.50 -2.20
C SER A 45 3.03 3.70 -3.47
N ASP A 46 1.77 3.59 -3.87
CA ASP A 46 1.44 2.95 -5.13
C ASP A 46 1.63 3.88 -6.34
N SER A 47 2.24 5.07 -6.16
CA SER A 47 2.64 5.99 -7.23
C SER A 47 3.53 5.32 -8.29
N VAL A 48 4.28 4.31 -7.88
CA VAL A 48 5.07 3.44 -8.76
C VAL A 48 4.84 1.99 -8.35
N LEU A 49 4.17 1.24 -9.21
CA LEU A 49 3.91 -0.19 -9.00
C LEU A 49 5.14 -1.04 -9.35
N ASN A 50 5.12 -2.29 -8.89
CA ASN A 50 6.17 -3.30 -9.12
C ASN A 50 7.53 -2.90 -8.51
N VAL A 51 7.47 -2.24 -7.35
CA VAL A 51 8.63 -1.94 -6.50
C VAL A 51 8.54 -2.83 -5.26
N THR A 52 9.64 -3.50 -4.94
CA THR A 52 9.79 -4.26 -3.70
C THR A 52 10.49 -3.39 -2.66
N LEU A 53 9.88 -3.25 -1.48
CA LEU A 53 10.57 -2.70 -0.31
C LEU A 53 10.67 -3.80 0.75
N SER A 54 11.67 -3.67 1.61
CA SER A 54 11.92 -4.63 2.68
C SER A 54 12.25 -3.94 4.01
N THR A 55 12.03 -4.67 5.09
CA THR A 55 12.43 -4.29 6.45
C THR A 55 13.00 -5.50 7.19
N SER A 56 14.04 -5.25 7.97
CA SER A 56 14.66 -6.28 8.78
C SER A 56 13.85 -6.52 10.04
N LEU A 57 13.53 -7.79 10.30
CA LEU A 57 12.94 -8.27 11.55
C LEU A 57 13.96 -9.00 12.44
N ALA A 58 15.26 -8.88 12.12
CA ALA A 58 16.32 -9.61 12.81
C ALA A 58 16.36 -9.34 14.32
N ASP A 59 16.01 -8.11 14.72
CA ASP A 59 15.96 -7.69 16.13
C ASP A 59 14.56 -7.80 16.75
N SER A 60 13.54 -8.20 15.96
CA SER A 60 12.15 -8.33 16.39
C SER A 60 11.85 -9.63 17.13
N PHE A 61 12.73 -10.62 17.05
CA PHE A 61 12.59 -11.91 17.71
C PHE A 61 13.82 -12.23 18.56
N ILE A 62 13.59 -12.73 19.77
CA ILE A 62 14.64 -13.21 20.66
C ILE A 62 14.44 -14.70 20.86
N GLY A 63 15.37 -15.49 20.32
CA GLY A 63 15.46 -16.94 20.56
C GLY A 63 16.51 -17.26 21.63
N GLN A 64 16.21 -18.20 22.51
CA GLN A 64 17.15 -18.80 23.45
C GLN A 64 16.96 -20.30 23.48
N GLY A 65 18.06 -21.05 23.35
CA GLY A 65 18.04 -22.51 23.32
C GLY A 65 18.19 -23.18 24.69
N GLY A 66 18.28 -22.43 25.80
CA GLY A 66 18.53 -23.05 27.09
C GLY A 66 19.99 -23.47 27.30
N ALA A 67 20.21 -24.60 27.94
CA ALA A 67 21.47 -25.08 28.49
C ALA A 67 22.41 -25.69 27.44
N ASP A 68 21.86 -26.25 26.37
CA ASP A 68 22.59 -26.76 25.21
C ASP A 68 22.83 -25.69 24.13
N GLY A 69 22.07 -24.60 24.17
CA GLY A 69 22.23 -23.40 23.36
C GLY A 69 21.36 -23.41 22.10
N LEU A 70 21.17 -22.22 21.51
CA LEU A 70 20.34 -22.08 20.32
C LEU A 70 21.07 -22.65 19.09
N SER A 71 20.45 -23.62 18.43
CA SER A 71 20.96 -24.22 17.20
C SER A 71 20.54 -23.44 15.96
N SER A 72 19.28 -23.00 15.90
CA SER A 72 18.77 -22.18 14.78
C SER A 72 17.63 -21.25 15.19
N LEU A 73 17.46 -20.19 14.40
CA LEU A 73 16.28 -19.32 14.43
C LEU A 73 15.82 -19.10 12.99
N GLU A 74 14.73 -19.75 12.61
CA GLU A 74 14.19 -19.74 11.25
C GLU A 74 12.92 -18.88 11.17
N TYR A 75 12.64 -18.36 9.97
CA TYR A 75 11.51 -17.47 9.72
C TYR A 75 10.66 -17.99 8.57
N GLN A 76 9.35 -17.92 8.73
CA GLN A 76 8.39 -18.26 7.69
C GLN A 76 7.19 -17.33 7.70
N LEU A 77 6.55 -17.17 6.55
CA LEU A 77 5.25 -16.52 6.46
C LEU A 77 4.14 -17.51 6.81
N GLN A 78 3.20 -17.06 7.61
CA GLN A 78 1.98 -17.78 7.94
C GLN A 78 0.77 -17.02 7.40
N LEU A 79 -0.06 -17.72 6.62
CA LEU A 79 -1.35 -17.23 6.16
C LEU A 79 -2.47 -17.76 7.06
N ASN A 80 -3.09 -16.86 7.83
CA ASN A 80 -4.18 -17.18 8.75
C ASN A 80 -5.57 -17.03 8.08
N ASN A 81 -5.68 -16.16 7.07
CA ASN A 81 -6.91 -15.97 6.31
C ASN A 81 -6.60 -15.67 4.84
N THR A 82 -7.37 -16.26 3.92
CA THR A 82 -7.19 -16.04 2.48
C THR A 82 -7.85 -14.76 1.99
N VAL A 83 -8.86 -14.24 2.68
CA VAL A 83 -9.50 -12.97 2.31
C VAL A 83 -8.67 -11.83 2.87
N SER A 84 -7.99 -11.07 1.99
CA SER A 84 -7.11 -9.96 2.42
C SER A 84 -7.86 -8.77 3.02
N GLY A 85 -9.15 -8.60 2.71
CA GLY A 85 -9.91 -7.38 3.01
C GLY A 85 -9.60 -6.21 2.07
N LEU A 86 -8.69 -6.39 1.11
CA LEU A 86 -8.33 -5.40 0.09
C LEU A 86 -9.03 -5.71 -1.24
N THR A 87 -9.19 -4.68 -2.08
CA THR A 87 -9.84 -4.76 -3.41
C THR A 87 -8.91 -4.20 -4.47
N ASP A 88 -8.80 -4.86 -5.62
CA ASP A 88 -8.03 -4.39 -6.78
C ASP A 88 -8.81 -3.29 -7.53
N SER A 89 -8.24 -2.09 -7.68
CA SER A 89 -8.96 -0.94 -8.25
C SER A 89 -9.39 -1.16 -9.71
N LEU A 90 -8.58 -1.89 -10.49
CA LEU A 90 -8.83 -2.10 -11.91
C LEU A 90 -9.95 -3.10 -12.18
N THR A 91 -10.05 -4.17 -11.39
CA THR A 91 -11.09 -5.20 -11.58
C THR A 91 -12.29 -5.01 -10.66
N GLY A 92 -12.15 -4.25 -9.57
CA GLY A 92 -13.15 -4.14 -8.51
C GLY A 92 -13.38 -5.44 -7.74
N LEU A 93 -12.49 -6.43 -7.88
CA LEU A 93 -12.60 -7.74 -7.24
C LEU A 93 -11.78 -7.81 -5.95
N PRO A 94 -12.23 -8.61 -4.96
CA PRO A 94 -11.46 -8.82 -3.74
C PRO A 94 -10.14 -9.52 -4.03
N ILE A 95 -9.10 -9.14 -3.29
CA ILE A 95 -7.78 -9.76 -3.39
C ILE A 95 -7.75 -10.97 -2.48
N ILE A 96 -7.54 -12.15 -3.06
CA ILE A 96 -7.49 -13.44 -2.36
C ILE A 96 -6.04 -13.91 -2.26
N LEU A 97 -5.60 -14.18 -1.05
CA LEU A 97 -4.25 -14.62 -0.69
C LEU A 97 -4.12 -16.13 -0.74
N SER A 98 -2.91 -16.59 -1.08
CA SER A 98 -2.51 -18.00 -1.03
C SER A 98 -1.01 -18.09 -0.80
N VAL A 99 -0.55 -19.25 -0.31
CA VAL A 99 0.89 -19.55 -0.19
C VAL A 99 1.32 -20.33 -1.44
N ASN A 100 2.38 -19.89 -2.11
CA ASN A 100 2.92 -20.60 -3.28
C ASN A 100 3.93 -21.69 -2.87
N SER A 101 4.46 -22.42 -3.86
CA SER A 101 5.42 -23.52 -3.60
C SER A 101 6.77 -23.07 -3.05
N ALA A 102 7.10 -21.77 -3.13
CA ALA A 102 8.30 -21.19 -2.56
C ALA A 102 8.09 -20.66 -1.12
N GLY A 103 6.87 -20.76 -0.58
CA GLY A 103 6.53 -20.23 0.75
C GLY A 103 6.19 -18.74 0.78
N GLU A 104 6.08 -18.10 -0.39
CA GLU A 104 5.67 -16.70 -0.51
C GLU A 104 4.15 -16.61 -0.40
N ILE A 105 3.65 -15.50 0.17
CA ILE A 105 2.22 -15.21 0.16
C ILE A 105 1.91 -14.31 -1.02
N VAL A 106 1.01 -14.76 -1.89
CA VAL A 106 0.64 -14.07 -3.13
C VAL A 106 -0.85 -13.75 -3.12
N GLY A 107 -1.21 -12.55 -3.55
CA GLY A 107 -2.59 -12.06 -3.63
C GLY A 107 -3.07 -11.90 -5.07
N TYR A 108 -4.19 -12.52 -5.41
CA TYR A 108 -4.79 -12.47 -6.74
C TYR A 108 -6.19 -11.84 -6.75
N ALA A 109 -6.49 -11.05 -7.78
CA ALA A 109 -7.85 -10.55 -8.08
C ALA A 109 -8.21 -10.85 -9.54
N GLY A 110 -9.28 -11.62 -9.75
CA GLY A 110 -9.72 -12.01 -11.09
C GLY A 110 -8.65 -12.75 -11.92
N GLY A 111 -7.74 -13.48 -11.27
CA GLY A 111 -6.62 -14.18 -11.92
C GLY A 111 -5.37 -13.33 -12.16
N ASN A 112 -5.37 -12.04 -11.79
CA ASN A 112 -4.21 -11.16 -11.88
C ASN A 112 -3.49 -11.11 -10.54
N LEU A 113 -2.16 -11.19 -10.56
CA LEU A 113 -1.33 -11.02 -9.36
C LEU A 113 -1.32 -9.54 -8.94
N VAL A 114 -1.61 -9.27 -7.67
CA VAL A 114 -1.76 -7.91 -7.10
C VAL A 114 -0.70 -7.65 -6.03
N LEU A 115 -0.43 -8.62 -5.17
CA LEU A 115 0.46 -8.47 -4.00
C LEU A 115 1.38 -9.68 -3.87
N VAL A 116 2.61 -9.47 -3.38
CA VAL A 116 3.54 -10.54 -2.99
C VAL A 116 4.22 -10.17 -1.67
N PHE A 117 4.24 -11.10 -0.73
CA PHE A 117 5.01 -11.04 0.51
C PHE A 117 6.06 -12.16 0.53
N THR A 118 7.28 -11.83 0.92
CA THR A 118 8.38 -12.79 1.08
C THR A 118 9.11 -12.56 2.40
N ILE A 119 9.68 -13.60 3.00
CA ILE A 119 10.59 -13.50 4.15
C ILE A 119 11.87 -14.26 3.81
N HIS A 120 13.01 -13.60 3.97
CA HIS A 120 14.30 -14.23 3.75
C HIS A 120 14.86 -14.80 5.07
N ALA A 121 15.83 -15.71 4.96
CA ALA A 121 16.45 -16.37 6.12
C ALA A 121 17.15 -15.39 7.09
N ASN A 122 17.54 -14.21 6.61
CA ASN A 122 18.08 -13.11 7.43
C ASN A 122 16.99 -12.24 8.09
N ALA A 123 15.74 -12.73 8.14
CA ALA A 123 14.57 -12.02 8.67
C ALA A 123 14.16 -10.77 7.88
N ASP A 124 14.59 -10.63 6.61
CA ASP A 124 14.18 -9.49 5.77
C ASP A 124 12.80 -9.74 5.14
N LEU A 125 11.78 -9.08 5.70
CA LEU A 125 10.40 -9.13 5.22
C LEU A 125 10.26 -8.17 4.05
N SER A 126 9.84 -8.68 2.89
CA SER A 126 9.61 -7.87 1.70
C SER A 126 8.15 -7.88 1.28
N PHE A 127 7.69 -6.75 0.72
CA PHE A 127 6.38 -6.62 0.09
C PHE A 127 6.51 -5.95 -1.27
N THR A 128 5.70 -6.43 -2.22
CA THR A 128 5.59 -5.90 -3.57
C THR A 128 4.12 -5.72 -3.92
N GLN A 129 3.75 -4.51 -4.31
CA GLN A 129 2.46 -4.21 -4.91
C GLN A 129 2.60 -4.12 -6.43
N LEU A 130 1.83 -4.92 -7.16
CA LEU A 130 1.89 -5.01 -8.62
C LEU A 130 0.73 -4.30 -9.31
N ARG A 131 -0.37 -4.07 -8.57
CA ARG A 131 -1.59 -3.42 -9.07
C ARG A 131 -2.14 -2.49 -7.99
N PRO A 132 -2.81 -1.39 -8.36
CA PRO A 132 -3.35 -0.44 -7.40
C PRO A 132 -4.55 -1.05 -6.67
N ILE A 133 -4.78 -0.59 -5.45
CA ILE A 133 -5.84 -1.10 -4.58
C ILE A 133 -6.82 0.03 -4.24
N VAL A 134 -8.04 -0.34 -3.86
CA VAL A 134 -9.06 0.66 -3.51
C VAL A 134 -8.78 1.21 -2.13
N HIS A 135 -8.66 2.53 -2.03
CA HIS A 135 -8.56 3.26 -0.77
C HIS A 135 -9.95 3.70 -0.27
N PRO A 136 -10.18 3.76 1.05
CA PRO A 136 -11.50 4.01 1.62
C PRO A 136 -11.96 5.47 1.58
N ASP A 137 -11.07 6.46 1.65
CA ASP A 137 -11.44 7.88 1.71
C ASP A 137 -11.26 8.61 0.37
N ASN A 138 -12.34 8.67 -0.42
CA ASN A 138 -12.37 9.39 -1.70
C ASN A 138 -12.20 10.91 -1.59
N SER A 139 -12.18 11.49 -0.38
CA SER A 139 -11.96 12.92 -0.16
C SER A 139 -10.50 13.29 0.12
N LEU A 140 -9.66 12.28 0.42
CA LEU A 140 -8.24 12.44 0.67
C LEU A 140 -7.46 11.80 -0.49
N PRO A 141 -6.93 12.60 -1.43
CA PRO A 141 -6.21 12.07 -2.58
C PRO A 141 -5.05 11.13 -2.23
N ASN A 142 -4.37 11.35 -1.10
CA ASN A 142 -3.22 10.55 -0.68
C ASN A 142 -3.54 9.77 0.61
N ASP A 143 -4.67 9.05 0.61
CA ASP A 143 -5.12 8.24 1.74
C ASP A 143 -4.14 7.11 2.06
N VAL A 144 -4.12 6.63 3.30
CA VAL A 144 -3.27 5.52 3.74
C VAL A 144 -4.13 4.40 4.30
N ILE A 145 -3.93 3.19 3.78
CA ILE A 145 -4.53 1.97 4.29
C ILE A 145 -3.47 1.08 4.93
N ASN A 146 -3.69 0.64 6.17
CA ASN A 146 -2.87 -0.39 6.79
C ASN A 146 -3.31 -1.77 6.31
N PHE A 147 -2.37 -2.69 6.16
CA PHE A 147 -2.73 -4.07 5.85
C PHE A 147 -3.62 -4.64 6.97
N PRO A 148 -4.73 -5.36 6.68
CA PRO A 148 -5.64 -5.72 7.75
C PRO A 148 -5.07 -6.79 8.71
N PRO A 149 -5.37 -6.68 10.02
CA PRO A 149 -4.80 -7.54 11.05
C PRO A 149 -5.33 -8.98 11.00
N GLY A 150 -4.53 -9.91 11.52
CA GLY A 150 -4.88 -11.32 11.71
C GLY A 150 -4.87 -12.15 10.43
N ILE A 151 -4.34 -11.62 9.32
CA ILE A 151 -4.36 -12.27 8.01
C ILE A 151 -3.03 -12.95 7.71
N VAL A 152 -1.92 -12.23 7.88
CA VAL A 152 -0.57 -12.71 7.60
C VAL A 152 0.31 -12.41 8.82
N ALA A 153 1.17 -13.36 9.17
CA ALA A 153 2.16 -13.19 10.23
C ALA A 153 3.53 -13.72 9.78
N VAL A 154 4.60 -13.16 10.34
CA VAL A 154 5.92 -13.78 10.33
C VAL A 154 6.03 -14.64 11.59
N VAL A 155 6.34 -15.92 11.42
CA VAL A 155 6.58 -16.86 12.52
C VAL A 155 8.08 -17.12 12.61
N ALA A 156 8.64 -16.89 13.79
CA ALA A 156 10.01 -17.27 14.12
C ALA A 156 10.00 -18.59 14.89
N ILE A 157 10.84 -19.54 14.48
CA ILE A 157 10.96 -20.88 15.05
C ILE A 157 12.39 -21.05 15.54
N GLY A 158 12.57 -21.20 16.85
CA GLY A 158 13.84 -21.47 17.49
C GLY A 158 13.98 -22.96 17.73
N THR A 159 15.13 -23.53 17.36
CA THR A 159 15.51 -24.91 17.68
C THR A 159 16.77 -24.90 18.53
N ASP A 160 16.81 -25.68 19.60
CA ASP A 160 18.01 -25.82 20.46
C ASP A 160 18.92 -26.99 20.02
N GLY A 161 19.90 -27.32 20.86
CA GLY A 161 21.01 -28.21 20.54
C GLY A 161 20.64 -29.68 20.44
N ASP A 162 19.59 -30.12 21.13
CA ASP A 162 19.08 -31.49 21.09
C ASP A 162 17.81 -31.64 20.22
N GLY A 163 17.21 -30.52 19.80
CA GLY A 163 16.23 -30.47 18.72
C GLY A 163 14.81 -30.10 19.16
N ASP A 164 14.63 -29.68 20.41
CA ASP A 164 13.38 -29.09 20.86
C ASP A 164 13.11 -27.76 20.13
N GLN A 165 11.82 -27.41 20.01
CA GLN A 165 11.39 -26.23 19.26
C GLN A 165 10.41 -25.36 20.02
N SER A 166 10.55 -24.06 19.84
CA SER A 166 9.60 -23.04 20.29
C SER A 166 9.39 -22.02 19.19
N SER A 167 8.23 -21.37 19.19
CA SER A 167 7.91 -20.33 18.20
C SER A 167 7.22 -19.11 18.79
N SER A 168 7.35 -17.99 18.07
CA SER A 168 6.60 -16.76 18.30
C SER A 168 6.22 -16.16 16.95
N PHE A 169 5.28 -15.21 16.94
CA PHE A 169 4.80 -14.62 15.69
C PHE A 169 4.62 -13.11 15.82
N LEU A 170 4.76 -12.42 14.68
CA LEU A 170 4.51 -10.99 14.52
C LEU A 170 3.50 -10.79 13.39
N ASP A 171 2.40 -10.09 13.66
CA ASP A 171 1.42 -9.72 12.64
C ASP A 171 2.00 -8.64 11.72
N ILE A 172 1.88 -8.80 10.39
CA ILE A 172 2.41 -7.82 9.44
C ILE A 172 1.54 -6.57 9.31
N ALA A 173 0.32 -6.56 9.84
CA ALA A 173 -0.58 -5.41 9.80
C ALA A 173 0.02 -4.16 10.47
N SER A 174 0.88 -4.35 11.46
CA SER A 174 1.64 -3.26 12.07
C SER A 174 2.89 -2.86 11.30
N LEU A 175 3.24 -3.58 10.23
CA LEU A 175 4.49 -3.40 9.48
C LEU A 175 4.27 -2.88 8.07
N ILE A 176 3.05 -2.94 7.54
CA ILE A 176 2.77 -2.63 6.14
C ILE A 176 1.57 -1.69 6.04
N SER A 177 1.80 -0.62 5.31
CA SER A 177 0.82 0.40 4.97
C SER A 177 1.01 0.82 3.53
N ILE A 178 -0.08 1.14 2.86
CA ILE A 178 -0.13 1.47 1.45
C ILE A 178 -0.74 2.86 1.35
N GLN A 179 -0.05 3.76 0.67
CA GLN A 179 -0.40 5.15 0.43
C GLN A 179 -0.87 5.31 -1.01
N ASP A 180 -2.02 5.93 -1.15
CA ASP A 180 -2.66 6.24 -2.41
C ASP A 180 -1.84 7.25 -3.21
N ALA A 181 -1.77 7.04 -4.51
CA ALA A 181 -1.23 7.97 -5.47
C ALA A 181 -2.33 8.88 -5.99
N GLY A 182 -2.66 9.91 -5.20
CA GLY A 182 -3.69 10.86 -5.57
C GLY A 182 -3.41 11.61 -6.87
N PRO A 183 -4.47 12.09 -7.53
CA PRO A 183 -4.32 12.91 -8.73
C PRO A 183 -3.52 14.18 -8.43
N SER A 184 -2.64 14.55 -9.35
CA SER A 184 -1.88 15.80 -9.31
C SER A 184 -2.03 16.57 -10.61
N LEU A 185 -2.09 17.90 -10.49
CA LEU A 185 -2.20 18.83 -11.60
C LEU A 185 -1.20 19.97 -11.41
N LEU A 186 -0.41 20.24 -12.43
CA LEU A 186 0.60 21.28 -12.45
C LEU A 186 0.42 22.16 -13.68
N VAL A 187 0.46 23.49 -13.50
CA VAL A 187 0.53 24.43 -14.63
C VAL A 187 1.97 24.50 -15.11
N THR A 188 2.23 24.08 -16.35
CA THR A 188 3.57 24.01 -16.94
C THR A 188 3.93 25.25 -17.74
N ASP A 189 2.95 25.89 -18.37
CA ASP A 189 3.16 27.13 -19.11
C ASP A 189 1.88 27.98 -19.13
N PRO A 190 1.74 28.96 -18.21
CA PRO A 190 0.54 29.79 -18.12
C PRO A 190 0.36 30.77 -19.30
N GLY A 191 1.27 30.79 -20.28
CA GLY A 191 1.25 31.69 -21.42
C GLY A 191 1.56 31.04 -22.76
N ALA A 192 1.39 29.72 -22.89
CA ALA A 192 1.91 28.95 -24.02
C ALA A 192 1.46 29.43 -25.40
N ASP A 193 0.26 30.01 -25.54
CA ASP A 193 -0.21 30.55 -26.81
C ASP A 193 -1.38 31.52 -26.60
N VAL A 194 -1.58 32.42 -27.57
CA VAL A 194 -2.72 33.36 -27.60
C VAL A 194 -3.66 32.94 -28.72
N LEU A 195 -4.96 32.78 -28.40
CA LEU A 195 -6.00 32.67 -29.40
C LEU A 195 -6.11 33.99 -30.17
N SER A 196 -5.79 33.96 -31.45
CA SER A 196 -5.85 35.13 -32.34
C SER A 196 -6.66 34.80 -33.58
N VAL A 197 -7.60 35.70 -33.89
CA VAL A 197 -8.44 35.69 -35.09
C VAL A 197 -8.31 37.04 -35.80
N ASN A 198 -8.70 37.10 -37.06
CA ASN A 198 -8.64 38.33 -37.86
C ASN A 198 -10.04 38.69 -38.36
N GLU A 199 -10.57 39.84 -37.96
CA GLU A 199 -11.91 40.31 -38.31
C GLU A 199 -12.10 40.57 -39.82
N ALA A 200 -11.03 40.58 -40.62
CA ALA A 200 -11.14 40.56 -42.08
C ALA A 200 -11.77 39.26 -42.60
N ASN A 201 -11.69 38.16 -41.84
CA ASN A 201 -12.25 36.85 -42.16
C ASN A 201 -13.05 36.30 -40.97
N LEU A 202 -14.38 36.44 -41.04
CA LEU A 202 -15.28 35.93 -40.00
C LEU A 202 -15.45 34.40 -40.08
N ALA A 203 -15.88 33.81 -38.96
CA ALA A 203 -16.12 32.36 -38.82
C ALA A 203 -14.86 31.50 -39.04
N VAL A 204 -13.69 32.05 -38.71
CA VAL A 204 -12.42 31.31 -38.67
C VAL A 204 -12.09 31.00 -37.20
N ASN A 205 -11.71 29.75 -36.95
CA ASN A 205 -11.34 29.29 -35.62
C ASN A 205 -9.84 29.49 -35.35
N SER A 206 -9.52 29.76 -34.10
CA SER A 206 -8.18 29.67 -33.53
C SER A 206 -8.22 28.62 -32.42
N SER A 207 -7.15 27.84 -32.25
CA SER A 207 -7.07 26.78 -31.26
C SER A 207 -5.68 26.74 -30.65
N ILE A 208 -5.61 26.38 -29.37
CA ILE A 208 -4.36 26.17 -28.63
C ILE A 208 -4.46 24.82 -27.91
N GLY A 209 -3.35 24.11 -27.78
CA GLY A 209 -3.34 22.88 -26.97
C GLY A 209 -3.27 23.23 -25.49
N LEU A 210 -4.28 22.89 -24.70
CA LEU A 210 -4.27 22.99 -23.24
C LEU A 210 -3.46 21.86 -22.59
N ASN A 211 -3.22 20.75 -23.31
CA ASN A 211 -2.33 19.67 -22.88
C ASN A 211 -0.85 20.10 -22.78
N THR A 212 -0.47 21.27 -23.30
CA THR A 212 0.86 21.87 -23.10
C THR A 212 0.89 22.84 -21.91
N VAL A 213 -0.27 23.32 -21.47
CA VAL A 213 -0.45 24.28 -20.37
C VAL A 213 -0.51 23.56 -19.02
N PHE A 214 -1.07 22.35 -18.99
CA PHE A 214 -1.18 21.53 -17.79
C PHE A 214 -0.45 20.21 -17.94
N SER A 215 0.28 19.82 -16.90
CA SER A 215 0.74 18.44 -16.69
C SER A 215 -0.13 17.81 -15.61
N SER A 216 -0.76 16.69 -15.93
CA SER A 216 -1.61 15.93 -15.02
C SER A 216 -1.07 14.52 -14.83
N ASN A 217 -1.18 13.99 -13.62
CA ASN A 217 -0.96 12.58 -13.33
C ASN A 217 -2.12 12.10 -12.45
N VAL A 218 -2.88 11.13 -12.96
CA VAL A 218 -4.05 10.57 -12.26
C VAL A 218 -3.71 9.36 -11.39
N GLY A 219 -2.45 8.91 -11.40
CA GLY A 219 -2.02 7.74 -10.66
C GLY A 219 -2.23 6.42 -11.43
N PRO A 220 -1.78 5.28 -10.87
CA PRO A 220 -1.85 3.98 -11.56
C PRO A 220 -3.23 3.29 -11.55
N ASP A 221 -4.14 3.71 -10.68
CA ASP A 221 -5.55 3.30 -10.65
C ASP A 221 -6.38 3.93 -11.79
N GLY A 222 -5.84 4.97 -12.41
CA GLY A 222 -6.40 5.65 -13.57
C GLY A 222 -7.19 6.88 -13.18
N GLY A 223 -8.14 7.29 -14.03
CA GLY A 223 -8.91 8.50 -13.81
C GLY A 223 -9.04 9.33 -15.08
N SER A 224 -9.65 10.50 -14.96
CA SER A 224 -9.83 11.44 -16.06
C SER A 224 -9.44 12.85 -15.65
N VAL A 225 -9.08 13.63 -16.65
CA VAL A 225 -8.89 15.08 -16.54
C VAL A 225 -9.97 15.72 -17.38
N ASP A 226 -10.81 16.52 -16.74
CA ASP A 226 -11.86 17.27 -17.40
C ASP A 226 -11.56 18.76 -17.34
N TYR A 227 -11.94 19.47 -18.41
CA TYR A 227 -11.77 20.90 -18.53
C TYR A 227 -13.15 21.56 -18.54
N GLN A 228 -13.31 22.61 -17.75
CA GLN A 228 -14.51 23.43 -17.73
C GLN A 228 -14.15 24.91 -17.72
N PHE A 229 -14.97 25.72 -18.40
CA PHE A 229 -14.86 27.17 -18.29
C PHE A 229 -15.51 27.66 -17.00
N GLU A 230 -14.88 28.64 -16.38
CA GLU A 230 -15.47 29.46 -15.32
C GLU A 230 -15.40 30.93 -15.75
N LEU A 231 -16.52 31.65 -15.64
CA LEU A 231 -16.58 33.06 -15.93
C LEU A 231 -16.29 33.86 -14.66
N ALA A 232 -15.19 34.61 -14.67
CA ALA A 232 -14.91 35.60 -13.62
C ALA A 232 -15.87 36.81 -13.70
N SER A 233 -16.41 37.09 -14.89
CA SER A 233 -17.35 38.18 -15.16
C SER A 233 -18.21 37.86 -16.38
N ASN A 234 -19.43 38.38 -16.40
CA ASN A 234 -20.31 38.32 -17.58
C ASN A 234 -20.05 39.46 -18.57
N ASP A 235 -19.29 40.48 -18.20
CA ASP A 235 -18.88 41.55 -19.11
C ASP A 235 -17.57 41.18 -19.78
N SER A 236 -17.57 41.06 -21.11
CA SER A 236 -16.35 40.81 -21.88
C SER A 236 -15.47 42.06 -22.05
N GLY A 237 -16.04 43.25 -21.82
CA GLY A 237 -15.41 44.53 -22.16
C GLY A 237 -15.40 44.87 -23.66
N LEU A 238 -15.96 44.00 -24.51
CA LEU A 238 -16.05 44.21 -25.96
C LEU A 238 -17.38 44.89 -26.34
N ILE A 239 -17.32 45.73 -27.37
CA ILE A 239 -18.49 46.31 -28.04
C ILE A 239 -18.55 45.73 -29.45
N ASP A 240 -19.71 45.20 -29.84
CA ASP A 240 -19.93 44.76 -31.21
C ASP A 240 -19.99 45.98 -32.14
N SER A 241 -19.10 46.02 -33.14
CA SER A 241 -18.94 47.20 -34.01
C SER A 241 -20.14 47.43 -34.94
N LEU A 242 -20.95 46.39 -35.20
CA LEU A 242 -22.13 46.47 -36.05
C LEU A 242 -23.35 47.03 -35.30
N SER A 243 -23.66 46.47 -34.12
CA SER A 243 -24.83 46.87 -33.32
C SER A 243 -24.55 48.02 -32.34
N GLY A 244 -23.28 48.25 -31.98
CA GLY A 244 -22.88 49.20 -30.94
C GLY A 244 -23.24 48.74 -29.51
N LEU A 245 -23.65 47.50 -29.33
CA LEU A 245 -24.06 46.93 -28.04
C LEU A 245 -22.89 46.20 -27.36
N PRO A 246 -22.88 46.11 -26.02
CA PRO A 246 -21.90 45.31 -25.29
C PRO A 246 -22.05 43.82 -25.61
N VAL A 247 -20.91 43.13 -25.70
CA VAL A 247 -20.86 41.67 -25.82
C VAL A 247 -20.82 41.08 -24.42
N LEU A 248 -21.88 40.37 -24.02
CA LEU A 248 -21.98 39.72 -22.72
C LEU A 248 -21.63 38.24 -22.85
N LEU A 249 -20.94 37.71 -21.84
CA LEU A 249 -20.53 36.31 -21.74
C LEU A 249 -21.58 35.49 -20.99
N SER A 250 -21.78 34.26 -21.45
CA SER A 250 -22.58 33.25 -20.76
C SER A 250 -22.06 31.86 -21.10
N ILE A 251 -22.23 30.90 -20.20
CA ILE A 251 -21.94 29.49 -20.47
C ILE A 251 -23.25 28.82 -20.93
N ASN A 252 -23.22 28.15 -22.08
CA ASN A 252 -24.38 27.44 -22.62
C ASN A 252 -24.54 26.05 -22.00
N ALA A 253 -25.60 25.32 -22.37
CA ALA A 253 -25.90 24.00 -21.80
C ALA A 253 -24.86 22.92 -22.12
N GLN A 254 -23.96 23.16 -23.08
CA GLN A 254 -22.86 22.27 -23.43
C GLN A 254 -21.55 22.63 -22.70
N GLY A 255 -21.53 23.68 -21.87
CA GLY A 255 -20.33 24.14 -21.17
C GLY A 255 -19.45 25.11 -21.95
N ASN A 256 -19.86 25.52 -23.16
CA ASN A 256 -19.12 26.47 -23.98
C ASN A 256 -19.46 27.91 -23.60
N VAL A 257 -18.48 28.82 -23.71
CA VAL A 257 -18.70 30.26 -23.51
C VAL A 257 -19.23 30.88 -24.79
N GLU A 258 -20.33 31.60 -24.71
CA GLU A 258 -20.88 32.40 -25.80
C GLU A 258 -20.78 33.89 -25.47
N GLY A 259 -20.19 34.66 -26.39
CA GLY A 259 -20.27 36.12 -26.39
C GLY A 259 -21.46 36.58 -27.23
N ARG A 260 -22.41 37.32 -26.65
CA ARG A 260 -23.61 37.80 -27.34
C ARG A 260 -23.82 39.30 -27.22
N ALA A 261 -24.15 39.97 -28.33
CA ALA A 261 -24.55 41.38 -28.38
C ALA A 261 -26.02 41.49 -28.81
N GLY A 262 -26.87 42.08 -27.97
CA GLY A 262 -28.30 42.19 -28.27
C GLY A 262 -29.01 40.85 -28.53
N GLY A 263 -28.47 39.74 -28.01
CA GLY A 263 -28.97 38.38 -28.22
C GLY A 263 -28.35 37.64 -29.42
N LEU A 264 -27.64 38.33 -30.32
CA LEU A 264 -26.93 37.71 -31.44
C LEU A 264 -25.57 37.16 -31.00
N LEU A 265 -25.20 35.99 -31.51
CA LEU A 265 -23.91 35.35 -31.24
C LEU A 265 -22.78 36.10 -31.95
N VAL A 266 -21.74 36.46 -31.21
CA VAL A 266 -20.53 37.13 -31.71
C VAL A 266 -19.37 36.14 -31.81
N PHE A 267 -19.14 35.36 -30.75
CA PHE A 267 -18.13 34.30 -30.74
C PHE A 267 -18.50 33.18 -29.78
N THR A 268 -17.79 32.07 -29.89
CA THR A 268 -17.88 30.94 -28.96
C THR A 268 -16.47 30.50 -28.56
N LEU A 269 -16.28 30.17 -27.28
CA LEU A 269 -15.12 29.43 -26.80
C LEU A 269 -15.58 28.03 -26.39
N SER A 270 -14.86 27.02 -26.83
CA SER A 270 -15.09 25.63 -26.50
C SER A 270 -13.77 24.98 -26.13
N VAL A 271 -13.83 23.91 -25.35
CA VAL A 271 -12.71 22.99 -25.12
C VAL A 271 -13.16 21.61 -25.54
N ASP A 272 -12.39 20.94 -26.39
CA ASP A 272 -12.70 19.58 -26.80
C ASP A 272 -12.11 18.53 -25.84
N ALA A 273 -12.48 17.26 -26.04
CA ALA A 273 -11.99 16.13 -25.24
C ALA A 273 -10.49 15.84 -25.42
N ASN A 274 -9.82 16.47 -26.38
CA ASN A 274 -8.37 16.40 -26.59
C ASN A 274 -7.63 17.57 -25.93
N ALA A 275 -8.35 18.41 -25.17
CA ALA A 275 -7.83 19.63 -24.58
C ALA A 275 -7.35 20.63 -25.65
N ILE A 276 -8.07 20.78 -26.76
CA ILE A 276 -7.83 21.76 -27.85
C ILE A 276 -9.04 22.67 -28.05
#